data_AF-A0A135VE04-F1
#
_entry.id   AF-A0A135VE04-F1
#
_cell.length_a   1.000
_cell.length_b   1.000
_cell.length_c   1.000
_cell.angle_alpha   90.00
_cell.angle_beta   90.00
_cell.angle_gamma   90.00
#
_symmetry.space_group_name_H-M   'P 1'
#
loop_
_entity.id
_entity.type
_entity.pdbx_description
1 polymer ?
#
loop_
_entity_poly.entity_id
_entity_poly.type
_entity_poly.pdbx_seq_one_letter_code
_entity_poly.pdbx_strand_id
1 'polypeptide(L)'
;MSEEEEIDKIRDVASQIYDAIFEGLDAVEIEGEIYAITQTSRSKVKLVERDGYTYIQQNPHKDSRWAKLAREGHQIMWVMQGRKYLAQIKDGKFLNLKRK
;
A
#
# COMPACT_ATOMS: atom_id res chain seq x y z
N MET A 1 10.06 -10.55 -18.10
CA MET A 1 10.32 -9.88 -16.82
C MET A 1 10.72 -10.94 -15.83
N SER A 2 11.88 -10.79 -15.20
CA SER A 2 12.25 -11.64 -14.07
C SER A 2 11.38 -11.30 -12.85
N GLU A 3 11.29 -12.22 -11.90
CA GLU A 3 10.55 -11.98 -10.64
C GLU A 3 11.17 -10.84 -9.81
N GLU A 4 12.48 -10.62 -9.97
CA GLU A 4 13.21 -9.54 -9.31
C GLU A 4 12.86 -8.17 -9.89
N GLU A 5 12.77 -8.06 -11.23
CA GLU A 5 12.32 -6.84 -11.91
C GLU A 5 10.87 -6.46 -11.55
N GLU A 6 9.99 -7.46 -11.41
CA GLU A 6 8.60 -7.21 -10.98
C GLU A 6 8.56 -6.62 -9.56
N ILE A 7 9.35 -7.16 -8.64
CA ILE A 7 9.39 -6.69 -7.25
C ILE A 7 9.99 -5.30 -7.14
N ASP A 8 11.04 -4.99 -7.89
CA ASP A 8 11.61 -3.64 -7.90
C ASP A 8 10.60 -2.62 -8.44
N LYS A 9 9.88 -2.94 -9.52
CA LYS A 9 8.78 -2.08 -10.00
C LYS A 9 7.69 -1.91 -8.93
N ILE A 10 7.28 -2.99 -8.25
CA ILE A 10 6.30 -2.91 -7.16
C ILE A 10 6.82 -2.00 -6.03
N ARG A 11 8.09 -2.09 -5.66
CA ARG A 11 8.69 -1.26 -4.61
C ARG A 11 8.61 0.22 -4.95
N ASP A 12 8.99 0.58 -6.16
CA ASP A 12 9.08 1.99 -6.56
C ASP A 12 7.69 2.62 -6.66
N VAL A 13 6.72 1.88 -7.22
CA VAL A 13 5.31 2.29 -7.27
C VAL A 13 4.68 2.35 -5.87
N ALA A 14 4.93 1.33 -5.04
CA ALA A 14 4.39 1.28 -3.68
C ALA A 14 4.91 2.43 -2.82
N SER A 15 6.17 2.84 -2.99
CA SER A 15 6.75 3.94 -2.23
C SER A 15 6.06 5.27 -2.57
N GLN A 16 5.83 5.55 -3.85
CA GLN A 16 5.10 6.75 -4.29
C GLN A 16 3.66 6.79 -3.76
N ILE A 17 2.94 5.66 -3.84
CA ILE A 17 1.57 5.57 -3.32
C ILE A 17 1.54 5.70 -1.81
N TYR A 18 2.52 5.11 -1.12
CA TYR A 18 2.65 5.22 0.33
C TYR A 18 2.76 6.69 0.75
N ASP A 19 3.70 7.42 0.15
CA ASP A 19 3.91 8.83 0.47
C ASP A 19 2.62 9.63 0.22
N ALA A 20 2.00 9.47 -0.97
CA ALA A 20 0.77 10.17 -1.31
C ALA A 20 -0.39 9.89 -0.32
N ILE A 21 -0.59 8.62 0.08
CA ILE A 21 -1.64 8.24 1.04
C ILE A 21 -1.41 8.92 2.40
N PHE A 22 -0.18 8.90 2.90
CA PHE A 22 0.17 9.35 4.23
C PHE A 22 0.47 10.86 4.34
N GLU A 23 0.81 11.52 3.23
CA GLU A 23 0.86 12.99 3.11
C GLU A 23 -0.53 13.61 2.98
N GLY A 24 -1.57 12.81 2.75
CA GLY A 24 -2.94 13.28 2.74
C GLY A 24 -3.46 13.68 1.37
N LEU A 25 -2.78 13.30 0.28
CA LEU A 25 -3.20 13.61 -1.08
C LEU A 25 -4.49 12.88 -1.47
N ASP A 26 -5.15 13.41 -2.50
CA ASP A 26 -6.37 12.85 -3.10
C ASP A 26 -6.07 12.00 -4.34
N ALA A 27 -4.89 12.16 -4.93
CA ALA A 27 -4.44 11.40 -6.08
C ALA A 27 -2.90 11.31 -6.11
N VAL A 28 -2.38 10.39 -6.91
CA VAL A 28 -0.95 10.16 -7.12
C VAL A 28 -0.69 9.97 -8.62
N GLU A 29 0.35 10.61 -9.13
CA GLU A 29 0.80 10.44 -10.51
C GLU A 29 1.92 9.39 -10.56
N ILE A 30 1.76 8.38 -11.40
CA ILE A 30 2.69 7.25 -11.52
C ILE A 30 2.88 6.95 -13.00
N GLU A 31 4.12 7.02 -13.49
CA GLU A 31 4.45 6.78 -14.90
C GLU A 31 3.63 7.67 -15.87
N GLY A 32 3.25 8.89 -15.45
CA GLY A 32 2.46 9.85 -16.25
C GLY A 32 0.94 9.63 -16.21
N GLU A 33 0.46 8.66 -15.43
CA GLU A 33 -0.96 8.39 -15.21
C GLU A 33 -1.38 8.78 -13.79
N ILE A 34 -2.57 9.39 -13.67
CA ILE A 34 -3.11 9.84 -12.38
C ILE A 34 -4.06 8.79 -11.81
N TYR A 35 -3.80 8.37 -10.58
CA TYR A 35 -4.63 7.43 -9.84
C TYR A 35 -5.25 8.11 -8.62
N ALA A 36 -6.58 8.03 -8.49
CA ALA A 36 -7.29 8.59 -7.35
C ALA A 36 -7.09 7.74 -6.09
N ILE A 37 -6.85 8.40 -4.96
CA ILE A 37 -6.81 7.77 -3.64
C ILE A 37 -8.25 7.71 -3.13
N THR A 38 -8.82 6.51 -3.16
CA THR A 38 -10.19 6.28 -2.68
C THR A 38 -10.19 5.84 -1.23
N GLN A 39 -11.35 5.87 -0.57
CA GLN A 39 -11.50 5.42 0.81
C GLN A 39 -12.61 4.39 0.94
N THR A 40 -12.37 3.36 1.76
CA THR A 40 -13.41 2.41 2.13
C THR A 40 -14.53 3.09 2.91
N SER A 41 -15.79 2.78 2.59
CA SER A 41 -16.96 3.49 3.14
C SER A 41 -17.07 3.40 4.66
N ARG A 42 -16.79 2.22 5.23
CA ARG A 42 -16.96 1.92 6.67
C ARG A 42 -15.78 2.35 7.53
N SER A 43 -14.55 2.00 7.10
CA SER A 43 -13.34 2.20 7.92
C SER A 43 -12.50 3.39 7.49
N LYS A 44 -12.89 4.10 6.44
CA LYS A 44 -12.18 5.27 5.87
C LYS A 44 -10.71 5.02 5.53
N VAL A 45 -10.36 3.75 5.35
CA VAL A 45 -9.03 3.30 4.95
C VAL A 45 -8.80 3.70 3.51
N LYS A 46 -7.68 4.39 3.26
CA LYS A 46 -7.25 4.83 1.94
C LYS A 46 -6.70 3.67 1.10
N LEU A 47 -7.01 3.68 -0.19
CA LEU A 47 -6.48 2.72 -1.15
C LEU A 47 -6.34 3.30 -2.55
N VAL A 48 -5.43 2.70 -3.32
CA VAL A 48 -5.26 2.91 -4.76
C VAL A 48 -5.28 1.54 -5.46
N GLU A 49 -5.97 1.46 -6.59
CA GLU A 49 -5.96 0.28 -7.46
C GLU A 49 -5.29 0.60 -8.79
N ARG A 50 -4.33 -0.23 -9.20
CA ARG A 50 -3.54 -0.05 -10.43
C ARG A 50 -3.07 -1.40 -10.94
N ASP A 51 -3.26 -1.68 -12.23
CA ASP A 51 -2.77 -2.89 -12.91
C ASP A 51 -3.09 -4.22 -12.19
N GLY A 52 -4.26 -4.30 -11.54
CA GLY A 52 -4.66 -5.47 -10.76
C GLY A 52 -3.99 -5.60 -9.38
N TYR A 53 -3.16 -4.63 -8.99
CA TYR A 53 -2.64 -4.48 -7.64
C TYR A 53 -3.50 -3.51 -6.83
N THR A 54 -3.67 -3.82 -5.54
CA THR A 54 -4.32 -2.96 -4.56
C THR A 54 -3.29 -2.52 -3.53
N TYR A 55 -3.13 -1.21 -3.39
CA TYR A 55 -2.27 -0.57 -2.40
C TYR A 55 -3.20 -0.01 -1.33
N ILE A 56 -3.18 -0.59 -0.13
CA ILE A 56 -4.17 -0.28 0.91
C ILE A 56 -3.52 0.01 2.25
N GLN A 57 -3.94 1.09 2.88
CA GLN A 57 -3.53 1.45 4.23
C GLN A 57 -3.99 0.38 5.24
N GLN A 58 -3.21 0.12 6.29
CA GLN A 58 -3.63 -0.77 7.36
C GLN A 58 -4.87 -0.21 8.07
N ASN A 59 -5.93 -1.03 8.12
CA ASN A 59 -7.13 -0.69 8.85
C ASN A 59 -6.87 -0.70 10.38
N PRO A 60 -6.97 0.44 11.07
CA PRO A 60 -6.74 0.51 12.52
C PRO A 60 -7.90 -0.08 13.33
N HIS A 61 -9.06 -0.38 12.73
CA HIS A 61 -10.21 -0.97 13.41
C HIS A 61 -10.21 -2.50 13.44
N LYS A 62 -9.23 -3.15 12.80
CA LYS A 62 -9.11 -4.61 12.85
C LYS A 62 -8.54 -5.07 14.20
N ASP A 63 -8.83 -6.32 14.53
CA ASP A 63 -8.20 -6.99 15.67
C ASP A 63 -6.95 -7.74 15.18
N SER A 64 -5.86 -7.00 15.00
CA SER A 64 -4.59 -7.56 14.59
C SER A 64 -3.42 -6.78 15.18
N ARG A 65 -2.26 -7.42 15.28
CA ARG A 65 -1.01 -6.75 15.68
C ARG A 65 -0.73 -5.52 14.82
N TRP A 66 -0.99 -5.60 13.51
CA TRP A 66 -0.78 -4.49 12.59
C TRP A 66 -1.75 -3.33 12.82
N ALA A 67 -3.02 -3.63 13.14
CA ALA A 67 -3.98 -2.61 13.51
C ALA A 67 -3.60 -1.91 14.82
N LYS A 68 -3.03 -2.63 15.80
CA LYS A 68 -2.46 -2.03 17.01
C LYS A 68 -1.35 -1.03 16.67
N LEU A 69 -0.42 -1.42 15.82
CA LEU A 69 0.67 -0.54 15.37
C LEU A 69 0.13 0.70 14.64
N ALA A 70 -0.86 0.53 13.76
CA ALA A 70 -1.49 1.66 13.08
C ALA A 70 -2.17 2.63 14.06
N ARG A 71 -2.83 2.12 15.11
CA ARG A 71 -3.39 2.95 16.20
C ARG A 71 -2.31 3.66 17.03
N GLU A 72 -1.11 3.10 17.11
CA GLU A 72 0.06 3.69 17.77
C GLU A 72 0.77 4.74 16.88
N GLY A 73 0.26 5.01 15.67
CA GLY A 73 0.78 6.02 14.76
C GLY A 73 1.73 5.48 13.69
N HIS A 74 1.99 4.17 13.65
CA HIS A 74 2.79 3.59 12.57
C HIS A 74 2.06 3.65 11.24
N GLN A 75 2.77 4.11 10.22
CA GLN A 75 2.27 4.16 8.86
C GLN A 75 2.50 2.82 8.19
N ILE A 76 1.43 2.10 7.88
CA ILE A 76 1.52 0.75 7.31
C ILE A 76 0.63 0.69 6.06
N MET A 77 1.21 0.22 4.95
CA MET A 77 0.51 -0.05 3.71
C MET A 77 0.83 -1.46 3.21
N TRP A 78 -0.16 -2.09 2.60
CA TRP A 78 -0.03 -3.40 1.98
C TRP A 78 -0.17 -3.30 0.47
N VAL A 79 0.62 -4.10 -0.24
CA VAL A 79 0.44 -4.34 -1.67
C VAL A 79 -0.13 -5.74 -1.85
N MET A 80 -1.28 -5.82 -2.49
CA MET A 80 -1.99 -7.06 -2.74
C MET A 80 -2.25 -7.25 -4.22
N GLN A 81 -2.36 -8.51 -4.65
CA GLN A 81 -2.91 -8.87 -5.95
C GLN A 81 -4.03 -9.89 -5.71
N GLY A 82 -5.28 -9.45 -5.90
CA GLY A 82 -6.46 -10.19 -5.45
C GLY A 82 -6.42 -10.45 -3.94
N ARG A 83 -6.27 -11.71 -3.53
CA ARG A 83 -6.21 -12.13 -2.11
C ARG A 83 -4.80 -12.34 -1.57
N LYS A 84 -3.77 -12.18 -2.41
CA LYS A 84 -2.37 -12.45 -2.05
C LYS A 84 -1.68 -11.18 -1.60
N TYR A 85 -1.01 -11.22 -0.46
CA TYR A 85 -0.14 -10.15 0.01
C TYR A 85 1.24 -10.32 -0.63
N LEU A 86 1.69 -9.30 -1.37
CA LEU A 86 2.95 -9.33 -2.10
C LEU A 86 4.05 -8.54 -1.38
N ALA A 87 3.69 -7.41 -0.79
CA ALA A 87 4.62 -6.56 -0.07
C ALA A 87 3.93 -5.78 1.05
N GLN A 88 4.75 -5.25 1.94
CA GLN A 88 4.36 -4.32 2.99
C GLN A 88 5.32 -3.12 2.97
N ILE A 89 4.80 -1.92 3.19
CA ILE A 89 5.59 -0.77 3.62
C ILE A 89 5.20 -0.43 5.05
N LYS A 90 6.19 -0.30 5.94
CA LYS A 90 6.01 0.17 7.32
C LYS A 90 6.99 1.29 7.60
N ASP A 91 6.49 2.47 7.96
CA ASP A 91 7.29 3.65 8.27
C ASP A 91 8.38 3.90 7.20
N GLY A 92 7.98 3.87 5.92
CA GLY A 92 8.85 4.01 4.75
C GLY A 92 9.71 2.79 4.40
N LYS A 93 9.68 1.70 5.18
CA LYS A 93 10.48 0.50 4.93
C LYS A 93 9.70 -0.56 4.14
N PHE A 94 10.17 -0.87 2.94
CA PHE A 94 9.61 -1.92 2.09
C PHE A 94 10.05 -3.32 2.53
N LEU A 95 9.11 -4.26 2.54
CA LEU A 95 9.30 -5.67 2.83
C LEU A 95 8.62 -6.51 1.73
N ASN A 96 9.41 -7.35 1.05
CA ASN A 96 8.90 -8.33 0.11
C ASN A 96 8.34 -9.56 0.86
N LEU A 97 7.05 -9.86 0.65
CA LEU A 97 6.35 -10.98 1.29
C LEU A 97 6.30 -12.24 0.40
N LYS A 98 6.56 -12.13 -0.91
CA LYS A 98 6.63 -13.31 -1.80
C LYS A 98 7.77 -14.27 -1.41
N ARG A 99 8.83 -13.76 -0.76
CA ARG A 99 10.03 -14.54 -0.38
C ARG A 99 9.95 -15.19 1.00
N LYS A 100 8.77 -15.22 1.63
CA LYS A 100 8.60 -15.66 3.02
C LYS A 100 7.80 -16.94 3.16
#